data_AF-A0A651F4X8-F1
#
_entry.id   AF-A0A651F4X8-F1
#
_cell.length_a   1.000
_cell.length_b   1.000
_cell.length_c   1.000
_cell.angle_alpha   90.00
_cell.angle_beta   90.00
_cell.angle_gamma   90.00
#
_symmetry.space_group_name_H-M   'P 1'
#
loop_
_entity.id
_entity.type
_entity.pdbx_description
1 polymer ?
#
loop_
_entity_poly.entity_id
_entity_poly.type
_entity_poly.pdbx_seq_one_letter_code
_entity_poly.pdbx_strand_id
1 'polypeptide(L)'
;ELNSEHTPETEEYGISSFVYRSRRPFHPQRLHDMVSGGFLKTTRSKGFCWLASKHDFAAMWSQAGGSFRIEPAGRWWAVAPRGRWPQDAESRAWIESKWAEPFGDRRQEVVMIGVKLDETYTRLLLDSCLLTDDELAMGPEGWSEWPDPFPEWVFEQLNASS
;
A
#
# COMPACT_ATOMS: atom_id res chain seq x y z
N GLU A 1 41.41 19.92 10.05
CA GLU A 1 40.56 18.75 9.76
C GLU A 1 39.29 18.90 10.59
N LEU A 2 38.14 19.04 9.94
CA LEU A 2 36.83 19.20 10.57
C LEU A 2 36.02 17.95 10.23
N ASN A 3 36.18 16.91 11.04
CA ASN A 3 35.33 15.72 10.97
C ASN A 3 34.00 16.07 11.65
N SER A 4 33.12 16.77 10.92
CA SER A 4 31.72 16.86 11.32
C SER A 4 31.08 15.51 11.00
N GLU A 5 31.00 14.63 12.01
CA GLU A 5 30.00 13.56 12.00
C GLU A 5 28.64 14.25 11.96
N HIS A 6 28.13 14.48 10.76
CA HIS A 6 26.73 14.85 10.55
C HIS A 6 25.92 13.61 10.91
N THR A 7 25.53 13.48 12.18
CA THR A 7 24.34 12.70 12.52
C THR A 7 23.21 13.30 11.68
N PRO A 8 22.51 12.52 10.84
CA PRO A 8 21.43 13.07 10.06
C PRO A 8 20.41 13.69 11.02
N GLU A 9 19.97 14.92 10.75
CA GLU A 9 19.03 15.68 11.60
C GLU A 9 17.82 14.83 12.03
N THR A 10 17.43 13.84 11.22
CA THR A 10 16.35 12.88 11.49
C THR A 10 16.52 12.05 12.76
N GLU A 11 17.75 11.68 13.14
CA GLU A 11 18.00 10.92 14.38
C GLU A 11 17.95 11.80 15.62
N GLU A 12 18.36 13.07 15.50
CA GLU A 12 18.36 14.05 16.59
C GLU A 12 16.92 14.40 17.05
N TYR A 13 15.95 14.36 16.14
CA TYR A 13 14.52 14.55 16.44
C TYR A 13 13.76 13.25 16.74
N GLY A 14 14.44 12.09 16.76
CA GLY A 14 13.82 10.78 16.98
C GLY A 14 12.83 10.36 15.89
N ILE A 15 13.01 10.85 14.66
CA ILE A 15 12.21 10.48 13.48
C ILE A 15 12.78 9.17 12.92
N SER A 16 11.95 8.13 12.91
CA SER A 16 12.27 6.86 12.28
C SER A 16 11.35 6.60 11.09
N SER A 17 11.80 5.73 10.19
CA SER A 17 10.98 5.25 9.08
C SER A 17 11.23 3.78 8.81
N PHE A 18 10.20 3.10 8.32
CA PHE A 18 10.32 1.74 7.83
C PHE A 18 9.35 1.51 6.67
N VAL A 19 9.62 0.48 5.86
CA VAL A 19 8.69 0.07 4.80
C VAL A 19 7.89 -1.15 5.24
N TYR A 20 6.58 -0.98 5.29
CA TYR A 20 5.64 -2.08 5.45
C TYR A 20 5.47 -2.79 4.10
N ARG A 21 5.61 -4.12 4.11
CA ARG A 21 5.41 -4.97 2.93
C ARG A 21 4.61 -6.20 3.31
N SER A 22 3.64 -6.54 2.47
CA SER A 22 2.85 -7.76 2.59
C SER A 22 2.37 -8.21 1.22
N ARG A 23 2.17 -9.52 1.06
CA ARG A 23 1.64 -10.16 -0.15
C ARG A 23 0.18 -10.57 -0.02
N ARG A 24 -0.51 -10.03 0.99
CA ARG A 24 -1.95 -10.25 1.20
C ARG A 24 -2.70 -8.93 0.99
N PRO A 25 -3.94 -8.95 0.48
CA PRO A 25 -4.74 -7.74 0.39
C PRO A 25 -5.23 -7.32 1.78
N PHE A 26 -5.55 -6.03 1.92
CA PHE A 26 -6.31 -5.54 3.07
C PHE A 26 -7.80 -5.85 2.90
N HIS A 27 -8.45 -6.19 4.01
CA HIS A 27 -9.90 -6.19 4.11
C HIS A 27 -10.41 -4.74 4.15
N PRO A 28 -11.38 -4.35 3.30
CA PRO A 28 -11.80 -2.96 3.17
C PRO A 28 -12.33 -2.36 4.47
N GLN A 29 -13.27 -3.03 5.14
CA GLN A 29 -13.81 -2.56 6.42
C GLN A 29 -12.74 -2.45 7.52
N ARG A 30 -11.92 -3.49 7.75
CA ARG A 30 -10.88 -3.45 8.80
C ARG A 30 -9.86 -2.33 8.56
N LEU A 31 -9.44 -2.12 7.32
CA LEU A 31 -8.54 -1.02 6.99
C LEU A 31 -9.20 0.33 7.28
N HIS A 32 -10.45 0.52 6.87
CA HIS A 32 -11.21 1.73 7.13
C HIS A 32 -11.37 2.02 8.62
N ASP A 33 -11.73 1.01 9.40
CA ASP A 33 -11.93 1.16 10.85
C ASP A 33 -10.62 1.53 11.56
N MET A 34 -9.50 0.94 11.14
CA MET A 34 -8.18 1.27 11.65
C MET A 34 -7.80 2.74 11.37
N VAL A 35 -8.00 3.21 10.14
CA VAL A 35 -7.63 4.59 9.78
C VAL A 35 -8.57 5.62 10.40
N SER A 36 -9.88 5.34 10.44
CA SER A 36 -10.90 6.18 11.07
C SER A 36 -10.75 6.24 12.60
N GLY A 37 -10.22 5.17 13.22
CA GLY A 37 -9.84 5.12 14.63
C GLY A 37 -8.70 6.08 15.01
N GLY A 38 -8.01 6.68 14.03
CA GLY A 38 -7.04 7.74 14.26
C GLY A 38 -5.64 7.27 14.66
N PHE A 39 -5.35 5.98 14.50
CA PHE A 39 -4.05 5.39 14.84
C PHE A 39 -2.86 6.11 14.16
N LEU A 40 -3.04 6.57 12.92
CA LEU A 40 -1.98 7.20 12.12
C LEU A 40 -1.91 8.72 12.26
N LYS A 41 -2.66 9.34 13.19
CA LYS A 41 -2.83 10.81 13.24
C LYS A 41 -1.54 11.61 13.40
N THR A 42 -0.47 11.00 13.91
CA THR A 42 0.83 11.67 14.14
C THR A 42 1.93 11.21 13.18
N THR A 43 1.65 10.20 12.34
CA THR A 43 2.61 9.68 11.37
C THR A 43 2.47 10.39 10.03
N ARG A 44 3.41 10.14 9.13
CA ARG A 44 3.25 10.30 7.68
C ARG A 44 3.41 8.94 7.05
N SER A 45 2.67 8.67 5.99
CA SER A 45 2.86 7.45 5.21
C SER A 45 2.44 7.62 3.76
N LYS A 46 3.14 6.90 2.87
CA LYS A 46 2.86 6.93 1.43
C LYS A 46 3.27 5.61 0.78
N GLY A 47 2.54 5.17 -0.22
CA GLY A 47 2.97 4.05 -1.04
C GLY A 47 1.82 3.38 -1.77
N PHE A 48 2.05 2.16 -2.20
CA PHE A 48 1.04 1.35 -2.87
C PHE A 48 0.36 0.43 -1.86
N CYS A 49 -0.96 0.37 -1.94
CA CYS A 49 -1.76 -0.60 -1.20
C CYS A 49 -2.66 -1.40 -2.13
N TRP A 50 -2.95 -2.62 -1.70
CA TRP A 50 -3.81 -3.57 -2.37
C TRP A 50 -5.03 -3.84 -1.49
N LEU A 51 -6.21 -3.45 -1.98
CA LEU A 51 -7.49 -3.62 -1.30
C LEU A 51 -8.24 -4.81 -1.93
N ALA A 52 -8.80 -5.70 -1.10
CA ALA A 52 -9.45 -6.92 -1.59
C ALA A 52 -10.63 -6.62 -2.54
N SER A 53 -11.50 -5.68 -2.16
CA SER A 53 -12.68 -5.24 -2.94
C SER A 53 -12.30 -4.57 -4.27
N LYS A 54 -11.05 -4.11 -4.42
CA LYS A 54 -10.55 -3.41 -5.61
C LYS A 54 -9.33 -4.16 -6.19
N HIS A 55 -9.47 -5.48 -6.27
CA HIS A 55 -8.40 -6.45 -6.53
C HIS A 55 -7.46 -6.12 -7.71
N ASP A 56 -8.00 -5.52 -8.77
CA ASP A 56 -7.28 -5.23 -10.01
C ASP A 56 -6.49 -3.93 -10.01
N PHE A 57 -6.74 -3.08 -9.02
CA PHE A 57 -6.19 -1.74 -8.95
C PHE A 57 -5.07 -1.65 -7.92
N ALA A 58 -3.97 -1.02 -8.32
CA ALA A 58 -2.98 -0.51 -7.40
C ALA A 58 -3.49 0.81 -6.85
N ALA A 59 -3.45 1.00 -5.54
CA ALA A 59 -3.97 2.20 -4.93
C ALA A 59 -2.86 2.99 -4.24
N MET A 60 -2.85 4.30 -4.45
CA MET A 60 -1.97 5.23 -3.76
C MET A 60 -2.51 5.48 -2.36
N TRP A 61 -1.83 4.93 -1.37
CA TRP A 61 -1.98 5.29 0.02
C TRP A 61 -1.24 6.62 0.26
N SER A 62 -1.92 7.59 0.85
CA SER A 62 -1.27 8.80 1.35
C SER A 62 -1.88 9.27 2.67
N GLN A 63 -1.01 9.57 3.62
CA GLN A 63 -1.41 10.05 4.93
C GLN A 63 -0.40 11.06 5.46
N ALA A 64 -0.93 12.15 6.01
CA ALA A 64 -0.17 13.15 6.74
C ALA A 64 -1.07 13.79 7.80
N GLY A 65 -0.67 13.68 9.06
CA GLY A 65 -1.50 14.15 10.18
C GLY A 65 -2.85 13.40 10.24
N GLY A 66 -3.94 14.13 10.44
CA GLY A 66 -5.29 13.53 10.44
C GLY A 66 -5.86 13.20 9.05
N SER A 67 -5.18 13.56 7.96
CA SER A 67 -5.67 13.31 6.60
C SER A 67 -5.17 11.96 6.11
N PHE A 68 -6.10 11.12 5.68
CA PHE A 68 -5.84 9.83 5.03
C PHE A 68 -6.59 9.75 3.70
N ARG A 69 -5.94 9.25 2.65
CA ARG A 69 -6.55 8.97 1.35
C ARG A 69 -6.02 7.67 0.76
N ILE A 70 -6.91 6.95 0.10
CA ILE A 70 -6.58 5.92 -0.87
C ILE A 70 -7.23 6.33 -2.20
N GLU A 71 -6.40 6.47 -3.22
CA GLU A 71 -6.82 6.89 -4.56
C GLU A 71 -6.27 5.86 -5.57
N PRO A 72 -6.96 5.59 -6.68
CA PRO A 72 -6.45 4.65 -7.65
C PRO A 72 -5.17 5.20 -8.30
N ALA A 73 -4.14 4.35 -8.43
CA ALA A 73 -2.84 4.69 -9.02
C ALA A 73 -2.60 4.00 -10.37
N GLY A 74 -3.62 3.28 -10.87
CA GLY A 74 -3.55 2.44 -12.06
C GLY A 74 -3.93 0.99 -11.76
N ARG A 75 -3.75 0.11 -12.74
CA ARG A 75 -3.97 -1.33 -12.58
C ARG A 75 -2.64 -2.04 -12.34
N TRP A 76 -2.69 -3.15 -11.60
CA TRP A 76 -1.53 -4.02 -11.45
C TRP A 76 -1.09 -4.60 -12.80
N TRP A 77 0.21 -4.84 -12.99
CA TRP A 77 0.71 -5.49 -14.22
C TRP A 77 0.16 -6.90 -14.39
N ALA A 78 -0.20 -7.55 -13.29
CA ALA A 78 -0.84 -8.86 -13.27
C ALA A 78 -2.18 -8.93 -14.02
N VAL A 79 -2.85 -7.80 -14.27
CA VAL A 79 -4.10 -7.74 -15.06
C VAL A 79 -3.92 -7.08 -16.43
N ALA A 80 -2.73 -6.57 -16.71
CA ALA A 80 -2.42 -5.99 -17.99
C ALA A 80 -2.07 -7.11 -18.99
N PRO A 81 -2.68 -7.13 -20.20
CA PRO A 81 -2.24 -8.00 -21.27
C PRO A 81 -0.75 -7.82 -21.53
N ARG A 82 0.00 -8.90 -21.75
CA ARG A 82 1.47 -8.86 -21.91
C ARG A 82 1.94 -7.90 -23.02
N GLY A 83 1.13 -7.71 -24.08
CA GLY A 83 1.43 -6.73 -25.14
C GLY A 83 1.41 -5.26 -24.68
N ARG A 84 0.79 -4.94 -23.54
CA ARG A 84 0.79 -3.59 -22.92
C ARG A 84 1.92 -3.37 -21.92
N TRP A 85 2.72 -4.40 -21.64
CA TRP A 85 3.87 -4.26 -20.75
C TRP A 85 4.95 -3.36 -21.37
N PRO A 86 5.78 -2.70 -20.55
CA PRO A 86 6.94 -1.97 -21.05
C PRO A 86 7.82 -2.86 -21.93
N GLN A 87 8.44 -2.28 -22.95
CA GLN A 87 9.28 -3.04 -23.89
C GLN A 87 10.76 -3.00 -23.53
N ASP A 88 11.18 -2.04 -22.70
CA ASP A 88 12.54 -1.95 -22.20
C ASP A 88 12.82 -3.03 -21.13
N ALA A 89 14.05 -3.54 -21.13
CA ALA A 89 14.46 -4.64 -20.26
C ALA A 89 14.47 -4.25 -18.77
N GLU A 90 14.80 -2.99 -18.46
CA GLU A 90 14.90 -2.50 -17.08
C GLU A 90 13.53 -2.49 -16.40
N SER A 91 12.52 -1.89 -17.03
CA SER A 91 11.16 -1.86 -16.49
C SER A 91 10.56 -3.26 -16.37
N ARG A 92 10.84 -4.16 -17.32
CA ARG A 92 10.42 -5.57 -17.23
C ARG A 92 11.04 -6.28 -16.04
N ALA A 93 12.36 -6.18 -15.88
CA ALA A 93 13.07 -6.77 -14.77
C ALA A 93 12.57 -6.21 -13.42
N TRP A 94 12.23 -4.92 -13.36
CA TRP A 94 11.64 -4.33 -12.17
C TRP A 94 10.26 -4.93 -11.83
N ILE A 95 9.35 -5.06 -12.81
CA ILE A 95 8.03 -5.70 -12.60
C ILE A 95 8.22 -7.15 -12.14
N GLU A 96 9.08 -7.89 -12.81
CA GLU A 96 9.40 -9.29 -12.48
C GLU A 96 10.00 -9.43 -11.08
N SER A 97 10.85 -8.50 -10.64
CA SER A 97 11.40 -8.49 -9.28
C SER A 97 10.33 -8.33 -8.20
N LYS A 98 9.16 -7.77 -8.55
CA LYS A 98 8.02 -7.60 -7.66
C LYS A 98 6.98 -8.70 -7.82
N TRP A 99 7.13 -9.60 -8.79
CA TRP A 99 6.17 -10.64 -9.08
C TRP A 99 6.22 -11.76 -8.03
N ALA A 100 5.04 -12.18 -7.56
CA ALA A 100 4.87 -13.32 -6.66
C ALA A 100 3.56 -14.03 -6.99
N GLU A 101 3.63 -15.33 -7.29
CA GLU A 101 2.44 -16.15 -7.51
C GLU A 101 1.61 -16.29 -6.21
N PRO A 102 0.28 -16.40 -6.29
CA PRO A 102 -0.54 -16.43 -7.51
C PRO A 102 -1.00 -15.05 -8.02
N PHE A 103 -0.59 -13.97 -7.35
CA PHE A 103 -1.22 -12.65 -7.53
C PHE A 103 -0.38 -11.65 -8.34
N GLY A 104 0.78 -12.06 -8.83
CA GLY A 104 1.70 -11.28 -9.64
C GLY A 104 2.33 -10.13 -8.86
N ASP A 105 2.28 -8.91 -9.38
CA ASP A 105 2.92 -7.73 -8.78
C ASP A 105 2.13 -7.08 -7.63
N ARG A 106 0.93 -7.59 -7.32
CA ARG A 106 0.08 -7.14 -6.22
C ARG A 106 0.79 -7.23 -4.87
N ARG A 107 0.73 -6.15 -4.09
CA ARG A 107 1.37 -6.06 -2.77
C ARG A 107 0.94 -4.83 -1.97
N GLN A 108 1.22 -4.89 -0.67
CA GLN A 108 1.41 -3.71 0.15
C GLN A 108 2.88 -3.27 0.05
N GLU A 109 3.12 -1.99 -0.16
CA GLU A 109 4.44 -1.37 -0.11
C GLU A 109 4.28 0.09 0.31
N VAL A 110 4.25 0.33 1.62
CA VAL A 110 3.96 1.63 2.23
C VAL A 110 5.12 2.03 3.13
N VAL A 111 5.70 3.22 2.91
CA VAL A 111 6.65 3.80 3.86
C VAL A 111 5.90 4.45 5.00
N MET A 112 6.31 4.15 6.22
CA MET A 112 5.82 4.75 7.47
C MET A 112 6.93 5.65 8.01
N ILE A 113 6.58 6.87 8.43
CA ILE A 113 7.52 7.86 8.96
C ILE A 113 6.89 8.51 10.19
N GLY A 114 7.62 8.58 11.30
CA GLY A 114 7.09 9.20 12.51
C GLY A 114 8.14 9.38 13.61
N VAL A 115 7.82 10.22 14.59
CA VAL A 115 8.64 10.38 15.79
C VAL A 115 8.29 9.27 16.79
N LYS A 116 9.30 8.56 17.32
CA LYS A 116 9.11 7.43 18.26
C LYS A 116 8.12 6.39 17.73
N LEU A 117 8.16 6.12 16.43
CA LEU A 117 7.28 5.14 15.80
C LEU A 117 7.63 3.73 16.29
N ASP A 118 6.66 3.07 16.94
CA ASP A 118 6.78 1.65 17.28
C ASP A 118 6.51 0.81 16.03
N GLU A 119 7.57 0.39 15.36
CA GLU A 119 7.48 -0.42 14.15
C GLU A 119 6.75 -1.74 14.41
N THR A 120 6.99 -2.41 15.53
CA THR A 120 6.40 -3.72 15.82
C THR A 120 4.89 -3.59 15.98
N TYR A 121 4.45 -2.63 16.80
CA TYR A 121 3.03 -2.37 16.99
C TYR A 121 2.34 -1.92 15.70
N THR A 122 2.98 -1.04 14.93
CA THR A 122 2.44 -0.56 13.65
C THR A 122 2.29 -1.69 12.64
N ARG A 123 3.25 -2.61 12.55
CA ARG A 123 3.16 -3.80 11.71
C ARG A 123 2.02 -4.70 12.14
N LEU A 124 1.91 -5.02 13.43
CA LEU A 124 0.83 -5.87 13.95
C LEU A 124 -0.55 -5.29 13.64
N LEU A 125 -0.72 -3.96 13.75
CA LEU A 125 -1.99 -3.34 13.43
C LEU A 125 -2.31 -3.38 11.93
N LEU A 126 -1.33 -3.11 11.06
CA LEU A 126 -1.51 -3.27 9.62
C LEU A 126 -1.82 -4.73 9.27
N ASP A 127 -1.09 -5.68 9.86
CA ASP A 127 -1.31 -7.11 9.64
C ASP A 127 -2.71 -7.55 10.10
N SER A 128 -3.25 -6.96 11.18
CA SER A 128 -4.63 -7.21 11.63
C SER A 128 -5.69 -6.77 10.61
N CYS A 129 -5.33 -5.94 9.63
CA CYS A 129 -6.21 -5.53 8.53
C CYS A 129 -6.10 -6.43 7.30
N LEU A 130 -5.13 -7.35 7.23
CA LEU A 130 -4.95 -8.27 6.09
C LEU A 130 -5.97 -9.40 6.10
N LEU A 131 -6.28 -9.94 4.92
CA LEU A 131 -7.10 -11.15 4.82
C LEU A 131 -6.47 -12.33 5.57
N THR A 132 -7.28 -13.03 6.34
CA THR A 132 -7.03 -14.36 6.88
C THR A 132 -6.92 -15.40 5.77
N ASP A 133 -6.53 -16.63 6.09
CA ASP A 133 -6.44 -17.71 5.09
C ASP A 133 -7.80 -18.05 4.50
N ASP A 134 -8.85 -18.11 5.33
CA ASP A 134 -10.22 -18.41 4.89
C ASP A 134 -10.78 -17.31 3.97
N GLU A 135 -10.59 -16.04 4.35
CA GLU A 135 -10.98 -14.91 3.51
C GLU A 135 -10.20 -14.89 2.19
N LEU A 136 -8.89 -15.19 2.22
CA LEU A 136 -8.08 -15.26 1.00
C LEU A 136 -8.56 -16.39 0.08
N ALA A 137 -9.04 -17.51 0.62
CA ALA A 137 -9.57 -18.62 -0.15
C ALA A 137 -10.90 -18.29 -0.86
N MET A 138 -11.64 -17.26 -0.44
CA MET A 138 -12.86 -16.81 -1.14
C MET A 138 -12.58 -16.22 -2.52
N GLY A 139 -11.37 -15.70 -2.73
CA GLY A 139 -10.94 -15.12 -4.00
C GLY A 139 -11.65 -13.82 -4.40
N PRO A 140 -11.21 -13.20 -5.51
CA PRO A 140 -11.67 -11.87 -5.93
C PRO A 140 -13.18 -11.75 -6.14
N GLU A 141 -13.83 -12.82 -6.59
CA GLU A 141 -15.29 -12.90 -6.80
C GLU A 141 -16.06 -12.83 -5.47
N GLY A 142 -15.52 -13.41 -4.40
CA GLY A 142 -16.11 -13.29 -3.07
C GLY A 142 -15.84 -11.92 -2.43
N TRP A 143 -14.67 -11.34 -2.70
CA TRP A 143 -14.28 -10.04 -2.14
C TRP A 143 -15.03 -8.86 -2.74
N SER A 144 -15.47 -8.95 -4.00
CA SER A 144 -16.21 -7.88 -4.67
C SER A 144 -17.59 -7.61 -4.04
N GLU A 145 -18.13 -8.58 -3.29
CA GLU A 145 -19.42 -8.46 -2.61
C GLU A 145 -19.30 -7.87 -1.19
N TRP A 146 -18.09 -7.63 -0.70
CA TRP A 146 -17.90 -7.07 0.64
C TRP A 146 -18.24 -5.57 0.69
N PRO A 147 -18.79 -5.10 1.83
CA PRO A 147 -18.93 -3.67 2.06
C PRO A 147 -17.58 -2.95 1.94
N ASP A 148 -17.53 -1.97 1.05
CA ASP A 148 -16.36 -1.13 0.83
C ASP A 148 -16.69 0.32 1.21
N PRO A 149 -16.21 0.82 2.36
CA PRO A 149 -16.46 2.19 2.79
C PRO A 149 -15.56 3.22 2.07
N PHE A 150 -14.63 2.79 1.21
CA PHE A 150 -13.83 3.69 0.41
C PHE A 150 -14.59 4.16 -0.84
N PRO A 151 -14.25 5.33 -1.42
CA PRO A 151 -14.88 5.81 -2.64
C PRO A 151 -14.79 4.81 -3.79
N GLU A 152 -15.81 4.80 -4.64
CA GLU A 152 -15.79 4.07 -5.91
C GLU A 152 -14.70 4.59 -6.84
N TRP A 153 -14.00 3.69 -7.52
CA TRP A 153 -12.95 4.04 -8.47
C TRP A 153 -13.49 3.91 -9.89
N VAL A 154 -13.87 5.04 -10.48
CA VAL A 154 -14.44 5.07 -11.84
C VAL A 154 -13.31 5.17 -12.87
N PHE A 155 -13.33 4.26 -13.85
CA PHE A 155 -12.29 4.09 -14.86
C PHE A 155 -11.94 5.36 -15.67
N GLU A 156 -12.89 6.29 -15.82
CA GLU A 156 -12.70 7.54 -16.56
C GLU A 156 -11.73 8.52 -15.87
N GLN A 157 -11.62 8.49 -14.54
CA GLN A 157 -10.73 9.40 -13.80
C GLN A 157 -9.23 9.06 -13.99
N LEU A 158 -8.90 7.81 -14.34
CA LEU A 158 -7.52 7.35 -14.47
C LEU A 158 -6.89 7.64 -15.84
N ASN A 159 -7.71 7.82 -16.88
CA ASN A 159 -7.24 8.15 -18.23
C ASN A 159 -7.05 9.66 -18.44
N ALA A 160 -7.50 10.51 -17.50
CA ALA A 160 -7.40 11.96 -17.59
C ALA A 160 -6.06 12.53 -17.09
N SER A 161 -5.11 11.67 -16.70
CA SER A 161 -3.79 12.07 -16.17
C SER A 161 -2.63 11.33 -16.83
N SER A 162 -2.84 10.76 -18.03
CA SER A 162 -1.77 10.21 -18.89
C SER A 162 -1.47 11.12 -20.07
#